data_AF-A0A7S0SWW9-F1
#
_entry.id   AF-A0A7S0SWW9-F1
#
_cell.length_a   1.000
_cell.length_b   1.000
_cell.length_c   1.000
_cell.angle_alpha   90.00
_cell.angle_beta   90.00
_cell.angle_gamma   90.00
#
_symmetry.space_group_name_H-M   'P 1'
#
loop_
_entity.id
_entity.type
_entity.pdbx_description
1 polymer ?
#
loop_
_entity_poly.entity_id
_entity_poly.type
_entity_poly.pdbx_seq_one_letter_code
_entity_poly.pdbx_strand_id
1 'polypeptide(L)'
;KMKTIIIFLFCYIYLVLSENIINKDVVRTIDATNSVVKILTEIRAINLKGSYDLIYHDLQASHLSYLSVTLKGKPGIELKVNSPVTNGNYSTFTIPIQDNEAYFRIKAVFTNILDPYPKEIYQADPQLVLLKESHVLYTPYFTETQKTTFKLASSLVESYTKRTPNALKGSSLVYGSYKDIPPFEYSPVTIHFGNNKPFAKFTSVNREVEVSHWGNVAFEEVFELQHAGAKLKGGFSRFDYMMKRQVQSPSYRNLIATLPVQAHDIYYRDQIGNISTSDIRKNNDNGEDYLELDIQTRFPMFGGWQTQFYIGYSLPTESVLFLDENGKYNLKFNFFTIFEDVWVEEMEIKIVLPEGSTNIAVNVPYTVEQSNSK
;
A
#
# COMPACT_ATOMS: atom_id res chain seq x y z
N LYS A 1 51.29 -5.02 34.71
CA LYS A 1 50.71 -3.83 34.02
C LYS A 1 49.98 -4.19 32.72
N MET A 2 50.43 -5.16 31.91
CA MET A 2 49.73 -5.56 30.66
C MET A 2 48.40 -6.32 30.85
N LYS A 3 48.28 -7.18 31.88
CA LYS A 3 47.03 -7.93 32.15
C LYS A 3 45.86 -7.04 32.61
N THR A 4 46.15 -5.96 33.34
CA THR A 4 45.14 -5.01 33.83
C THR A 4 44.59 -4.15 32.68
N ILE A 5 45.40 -3.82 31.68
CA ILE A 5 44.99 -3.05 30.49
C ILE A 5 44.09 -3.89 29.57
N ILE A 6 44.38 -5.19 29.40
CA ILE A 6 43.54 -6.08 28.58
C ILE A 6 42.17 -6.32 29.22
N ILE A 7 42.10 -6.44 30.56
CA ILE A 7 40.82 -6.58 31.27
C ILE A 7 40.01 -5.28 31.22
N PHE A 8 40.65 -4.10 31.31
CA PHE A 8 39.98 -2.82 31.13
C PHE A 8 39.51 -2.59 29.69
N LEU A 9 40.26 -3.05 28.67
CA LEU A 9 39.86 -2.93 27.27
C LEU A 9 38.68 -3.87 26.95
N PHE A 10 38.68 -5.10 27.47
CA PHE A 10 37.55 -6.03 27.33
C PHE A 10 36.30 -5.56 28.08
N CYS A 11 36.47 -4.92 29.25
CA CYS A 11 35.36 -4.37 30.01
C CYS A 11 34.78 -3.09 29.36
N TYR A 12 35.61 -2.28 28.70
CA TYR A 12 35.15 -1.11 27.94
C TYR A 12 34.38 -1.51 26.67
N ILE A 13 34.79 -2.59 25.98
CA ILE A 13 34.05 -3.14 24.83
C ILE A 13 32.69 -3.72 25.28
N TYR A 14 32.63 -4.39 26.44
CA TYR A 14 31.35 -4.86 27.00
C TYR A 14 30.46 -3.72 27.51
N LEU A 15 31.03 -2.63 28.04
CA LEU A 15 30.24 -1.47 28.50
C LEU A 15 29.65 -0.66 27.33
N VAL A 16 30.36 -0.53 26.21
CA VAL A 16 29.85 0.20 25.02
C VAL A 16 28.71 -0.56 24.33
N LEU A 17 28.63 -1.89 24.49
CA LEU A 17 27.49 -2.70 24.03
C LEU A 17 26.24 -2.58 24.93
N SER A 18 26.37 -2.07 26.17
CA SER A 18 25.27 -2.00 27.13
C SER A 18 24.33 -0.79 26.94
N GLU A 19 24.66 0.15 26.06
CA GLU A 19 23.95 1.43 25.93
C GLU A 19 23.23 1.65 24.61
N ASN A 20 23.27 0.69 23.70
CA ASN A 20 22.63 0.80 22.39
C ASN A 20 21.27 0.12 22.37
N ILE A 21 20.36 0.64 21.55
CA ILE A 21 19.06 0.01 21.27
C ILE A 21 19.32 -1.36 20.63
N ILE A 22 18.63 -2.39 21.13
CA ILE A 22 18.75 -3.77 20.63
C ILE A 22 17.38 -4.28 20.23
N ASN A 23 17.28 -4.88 19.05
CA ASN A 23 16.12 -5.66 18.64
C ASN A 23 16.28 -7.10 19.15
N LYS A 24 15.52 -7.49 20.18
CA LYS A 24 15.57 -8.86 20.73
C LYS A 24 14.99 -9.89 19.77
N ASP A 25 13.85 -9.56 19.17
CA ASP A 25 13.14 -10.44 18.25
C ASP A 25 12.49 -9.62 17.15
N VAL A 26 12.67 -10.09 15.93
CA VAL A 26 12.13 -9.49 14.72
C VAL A 26 11.41 -10.57 13.92
N VAL A 27 10.10 -10.40 13.78
CA VAL A 27 9.27 -11.26 12.92
C VAL A 27 8.77 -10.42 11.76
N ARG A 28 9.27 -10.73 10.55
CA ARG A 28 8.92 -10.02 9.32
C ARG A 28 8.07 -10.91 8.43
N THR A 29 6.93 -10.41 7.98
CA THR A 29 6.05 -11.05 7.00
C THR A 29 5.93 -10.15 5.79
N ILE A 30 6.40 -10.62 4.64
CA ILE A 30 6.31 -9.93 3.34
C ILE A 30 5.22 -10.63 2.55
N ASP A 31 4.10 -9.96 2.37
CA ASP A 31 2.93 -10.47 1.67
C ASP A 31 2.89 -9.92 0.25
N ALA A 32 3.18 -10.79 -0.72
CA ALA A 32 3.16 -10.52 -2.15
C ALA A 32 2.06 -11.34 -2.85
N THR A 33 0.95 -11.56 -2.16
CA THR A 33 -0.20 -12.30 -2.71
C THR A 33 -1.05 -11.51 -3.71
N ASN A 34 -1.01 -10.18 -3.64
CA ASN A 34 -1.69 -9.25 -4.55
C ASN A 34 -0.68 -8.48 -5.44
N SER A 35 -1.16 -7.50 -6.20
CA SER A 35 -0.33 -6.61 -7.05
C SER A 35 0.54 -5.64 -6.24
N VAL A 36 0.16 -5.36 -4.98
CA VAL A 36 0.88 -4.51 -4.03
C VAL A 36 1.47 -5.38 -2.93
N VAL A 37 2.66 -5.03 -2.43
CA VAL A 37 3.36 -5.82 -1.41
C VAL A 37 3.19 -5.18 -0.03
N LYS A 38 2.71 -5.97 0.93
CA LYS A 38 2.50 -5.53 2.32
C LYS A 38 3.58 -6.15 3.21
N ILE A 39 4.37 -5.32 3.88
CA ILE A 39 5.42 -5.77 4.81
C ILE A 39 4.96 -5.47 6.24
N LEU A 40 4.69 -6.53 6.99
CA LEU A 40 4.36 -6.50 8.40
C LEU A 40 5.61 -6.89 9.20
N THR A 41 6.15 -5.95 9.98
CA THR A 41 7.33 -6.20 10.81
C THR A 41 6.95 -6.02 12.27
N GLU A 42 7.06 -7.09 13.06
CA GLU A 42 6.91 -7.06 14.51
C GLU A 42 8.30 -7.04 15.14
N ILE A 43 8.60 -6.02 15.94
CA ILE A 43 9.92 -5.81 16.54
C ILE A 43 9.76 -5.66 18.05
N ARG A 44 10.49 -6.47 18.82
CA ARG A 44 10.69 -6.27 20.25
C ARG A 44 12.01 -5.52 20.46
N ALA A 45 11.94 -4.23 20.75
CA ALA A 45 13.11 -3.38 20.98
C ALA A 45 13.28 -3.10 22.48
N ILE A 46 14.53 -3.11 22.95
CA ILE A 46 14.93 -2.77 24.33
C ILE A 46 15.97 -1.66 24.35
N ASN A 47 16.17 -1.05 25.52
CA ASN A 47 17.11 0.06 25.75
C ASN A 47 16.77 1.29 24.90
N LEU A 48 15.47 1.55 24.70
CA LEU A 48 14.96 2.69 23.95
C LEU A 48 15.26 4.00 24.70
N LYS A 49 15.78 4.99 23.96
CA LYS A 49 16.21 6.29 24.49
C LYS A 49 15.39 7.44 23.86
N GLY A 50 14.07 7.42 24.06
CA GLY A 50 13.19 8.51 23.60
C GLY A 50 12.70 8.40 22.15
N SER A 51 13.37 7.61 21.30
CA SER A 51 12.98 7.41 19.91
C SER A 51 13.50 6.08 19.34
N TYR A 52 12.91 5.65 18.22
CA TYR A 52 13.30 4.50 17.42
C TYR A 52 13.33 4.89 15.94
N ASP A 53 14.43 4.61 15.26
CA ASP A 53 14.63 4.93 13.85
C ASP A 53 14.38 3.70 12.97
N LEU A 54 13.44 3.84 12.05
CA LEU A 54 13.17 2.88 10.98
C LEU A 54 13.79 3.40 9.69
N ILE A 55 14.55 2.55 8.99
CA ILE A 55 15.27 2.95 7.78
C ILE A 55 14.83 2.09 6.59
N TYR A 56 14.70 2.74 5.44
CA TYR A 56 14.51 2.07 4.15
C TYR A 56 15.54 2.60 3.16
N HIS A 57 16.03 1.75 2.26
CA HIS A 57 16.86 2.20 1.14
C HIS A 57 16.05 3.14 0.25
N ASP A 58 16.64 4.19 -0.30
CA ASP A 58 15.88 5.25 -1.00
C ASP A 58 15.09 4.72 -2.20
N LEU A 59 15.66 3.79 -2.96
CA LEU A 59 14.95 3.07 -4.04
C LEU A 59 13.72 2.29 -3.57
N GLN A 60 13.71 1.82 -2.33
CA GLN A 60 12.56 1.13 -1.73
C GLN A 60 11.59 2.15 -1.13
N ALA A 61 12.12 3.22 -0.51
CA ALA A 61 11.33 4.30 0.05
C ALA A 61 10.53 5.06 -1.02
N SER A 62 11.03 5.18 -2.25
CA SER A 62 10.31 5.80 -3.37
C SER A 62 9.05 5.03 -3.78
N HIS A 63 8.94 3.76 -3.40
CA HIS A 63 7.80 2.88 -3.69
C HIS A 63 6.86 2.71 -2.48
N LEU A 64 7.19 3.32 -1.34
CA LEU A 64 6.40 3.26 -0.11
C LEU A 64 5.17 4.16 -0.25
N SER A 65 3.98 3.56 -0.22
CA SER A 65 2.71 4.30 -0.31
C SER A 65 2.09 4.57 1.06
N TYR A 66 2.33 3.69 2.03
CA TYR A 66 1.74 3.81 3.36
C TYR A 66 2.64 3.17 4.41
N LEU A 67 2.79 3.86 5.54
CA LEU A 67 3.54 3.39 6.70
C LEU A 67 2.73 3.69 7.95
N SER A 68 2.41 2.66 8.74
CA SER A 68 1.85 2.84 10.07
C SER A 68 2.59 2.00 11.11
N VAL A 69 2.66 2.56 12.32
CA VAL A 69 3.37 1.96 13.45
C VAL A 69 2.41 1.93 14.63
N THR A 70 2.19 0.73 15.17
CA THR A 70 1.32 0.50 16.34
C THR A 70 2.10 -0.23 17.42
N LEU A 71 1.63 -0.14 18.67
CA LEU A 71 2.21 -0.91 19.78
C LEU A 71 1.35 -2.14 20.10
N LYS A 72 1.99 -3.27 20.35
CA LYS A 72 1.31 -4.50 20.76
C LYS A 72 0.56 -4.29 22.07
N GLY A 73 -0.74 -4.59 22.10
CA GLY A 73 -1.61 -4.38 23.27
C GLY A 73 -2.43 -3.09 23.26
N LYS A 74 -2.15 -2.17 22.33
CA LYS A 74 -2.98 -0.98 22.04
C LYS A 74 -3.38 -0.96 20.56
N PRO A 75 -4.21 -1.93 20.09
CA PRO A 75 -4.67 -1.94 18.71
C PRO A 75 -5.46 -0.65 18.41
N GLY A 76 -5.12 0.04 17.32
CA GLY A 76 -5.83 1.23 16.83
C GLY A 76 -5.21 2.59 17.17
N ILE A 77 -4.16 2.65 18.00
CA ILE A 77 -3.40 3.90 18.23
C ILE A 77 -2.14 3.85 17.36
N GLU A 78 -2.16 4.61 16.27
CA GLU A 78 -0.99 4.82 15.41
C GLU A 78 -0.05 5.83 16.06
N LEU A 79 1.24 5.48 16.16
CA LEU A 79 2.28 6.41 16.60
C LEU A 79 2.54 7.42 15.50
N LYS A 80 2.76 8.68 15.90
CA LYS A 80 3.19 9.71 14.96
C LYS A 80 4.57 9.35 14.42
N VAL A 81 4.66 9.14 13.12
CA VAL A 81 5.93 8.95 12.42
C VAL A 81 6.35 10.30 11.87
N ASN A 82 7.58 10.74 12.15
CA ASN A 82 8.10 11.97 11.58
C ASN A 82 8.33 11.81 10.07
N SER A 83 8.23 12.92 9.33
CA SER A 83 8.57 12.93 7.90
C SER A 83 9.97 12.37 7.67
N PRO A 84 10.18 11.58 6.61
CA PRO A 84 11.45 10.92 6.38
C PRO A 84 12.57 11.95 6.18
N VAL A 85 13.70 11.72 6.83
CA VAL A 85 14.94 12.45 6.54
C VAL A 85 15.77 11.59 5.59
N THR A 86 15.99 12.09 4.38
CA THR A 86 16.69 11.38 3.31
C THR A 86 18.14 11.85 3.23
N ASN A 87 19.08 10.90 3.30
CA ASN A 87 20.52 11.16 3.20
C ASN A 87 21.12 10.75 1.84
N GLY A 88 20.27 10.42 0.84
CA GLY A 88 20.66 10.02 -0.51
C GLY A 88 20.93 8.52 -0.69
N ASN A 89 21.09 7.77 0.40
CA ASN A 89 21.16 6.31 0.41
C ASN A 89 19.96 5.66 1.13
N TYR A 90 19.51 6.30 2.22
CA TYR A 90 18.42 5.79 3.06
C TYR A 90 17.53 6.94 3.52
N SER A 91 16.27 6.58 3.73
CA SER A 91 15.22 7.43 4.29
C SER A 91 14.89 6.94 5.69
N THR A 92 15.07 7.83 6.68
CA THR A 92 14.90 7.53 8.10
C THR A 92 13.57 8.07 8.62
N PHE A 93 12.77 7.19 9.20
CA PHE A 93 11.50 7.47 9.84
C PHE A 93 11.67 7.34 11.36
N THR A 94 11.69 8.47 12.06
CA THR A 94 11.86 8.50 13.52
C THR A 94 10.51 8.39 14.22
N ILE A 95 10.41 7.46 15.15
CA ILE A 95 9.24 7.17 15.97
C ILE A 95 9.56 7.60 17.42
N PRO A 96 8.90 8.63 17.97
CA PRO A 96 9.11 9.04 19.35
C PRO A 96 8.48 8.01 20.31
N ILE A 97 9.24 7.57 21.32
CA ILE A 97 8.80 6.58 22.31
C ILE A 97 9.44 6.85 23.67
N GLN A 98 8.63 6.91 24.73
CA GLN A 98 9.13 7.17 26.09
C GLN A 98 9.50 5.91 26.86
N ASP A 99 8.92 4.77 26.48
CA ASP A 99 9.14 3.49 27.15
C ASP A 99 10.54 2.95 26.83
N ASN A 100 11.17 2.27 27.82
CA ASN A 100 12.50 1.65 27.66
C ASN A 100 12.45 0.34 26.84
N GLU A 101 11.30 -0.34 26.82
CA GLU A 101 11.05 -1.53 26.01
C GLU A 101 9.71 -1.35 25.29
N ALA A 102 9.69 -1.64 23.98
CA ALA A 102 8.48 -1.52 23.17
C ALA A 102 8.36 -2.69 22.18
N TYR A 103 7.11 -3.03 21.89
CA TYR A 103 6.75 -4.04 20.89
C TYR A 103 6.06 -3.33 19.73
N PHE A 104 6.84 -2.99 18.72
CA PHE A 104 6.36 -2.32 17.52
C PHE A 104 5.72 -3.31 16.56
N ARG A 105 4.59 -2.93 15.97
CA ARG A 105 3.99 -3.55 14.80
C ARG A 105 3.95 -2.50 13.69
N ILE A 106 4.84 -2.68 12.73
CA ILE A 106 5.06 -1.78 11.60
C ILE A 106 4.39 -2.40 10.39
N LYS A 107 3.48 -1.65 9.75
CA LYS A 107 2.83 -2.01 8.50
C LYS A 107 3.31 -1.03 7.42
N ALA A 108 4.09 -1.54 6.48
CA ALA A 108 4.52 -0.79 5.31
C ALA A 108 3.88 -1.39 4.04
N VAL A 109 3.41 -0.55 3.14
CA VAL A 109 2.79 -0.97 1.87
C VAL A 109 3.62 -0.38 0.73
N PHE A 110 4.05 -1.25 -0.18
CA PHE A 110 4.89 -0.91 -1.31
C PHE A 110 4.18 -1.18 -2.62
N THR A 111 4.11 -0.16 -3.48
CA THR A 111 3.52 -0.22 -4.81
C THR A 111 4.61 -0.42 -5.85
N ASN A 112 4.28 -1.01 -7.00
CA ASN A 112 5.19 -1.13 -8.15
C ASN A 112 6.57 -1.80 -7.88
N ILE A 113 6.66 -2.70 -6.89
CA ILE A 113 7.90 -3.46 -6.63
C ILE A 113 7.91 -4.88 -7.21
N LEU A 114 6.76 -5.37 -7.67
CA LEU A 114 6.63 -6.67 -8.34
C LEU A 114 6.87 -6.48 -9.83
N ASP A 115 7.99 -7.00 -10.31
CA ASP A 115 8.40 -6.79 -11.70
C ASP A 115 7.99 -7.97 -12.60
N PRO A 116 7.13 -7.79 -13.61
CA PRO A 116 6.78 -8.89 -14.51
C PRO A 116 8.00 -9.43 -15.26
N TYR A 117 8.20 -10.74 -15.19
CA TYR A 117 9.29 -11.44 -15.86
C TYR A 117 8.82 -12.81 -16.37
N PRO A 118 8.62 -12.99 -17.68
CA PRO A 118 8.97 -12.06 -18.76
C PRO A 118 8.09 -10.80 -18.80
N LYS A 119 8.60 -9.73 -19.44
CA LYS A 119 7.89 -8.44 -19.59
C LYS A 119 6.69 -8.51 -20.52
N GLU A 120 6.67 -9.49 -21.40
CA GLU A 120 5.59 -9.72 -22.36
C GLU A 120 5.21 -11.20 -22.33
N ILE A 121 3.91 -11.47 -22.37
CA ILE A 121 3.33 -12.82 -22.29
C ILE A 121 2.22 -12.97 -23.34
N TYR A 122 2.05 -14.17 -23.90
CA TYR A 122 0.91 -14.43 -24.78
C TYR A 122 -0.38 -14.52 -23.96
N GLN A 123 -1.52 -14.40 -24.64
CA GLN A 123 -2.85 -14.42 -24.03
C GLN A 123 -3.11 -15.64 -23.12
N ALA A 124 -2.47 -16.78 -23.40
CA ALA A 124 -2.66 -18.03 -22.68
C ALA A 124 -1.64 -18.28 -21.56
N ASP A 125 -0.60 -17.46 -21.48
CA ASP A 125 0.51 -17.69 -20.57
C ASP A 125 0.16 -17.17 -19.16
N PRO A 126 0.64 -17.85 -18.11
CA PRO A 126 0.55 -17.30 -16.76
C PRO A 126 1.50 -16.11 -16.60
N GLN A 127 1.12 -15.17 -15.75
CA GLN A 127 1.99 -14.08 -15.33
C GLN A 127 2.92 -14.56 -14.22
N LEU A 128 4.22 -14.35 -14.45
CA LEU A 128 5.27 -14.56 -13.46
C LEU A 128 5.89 -13.20 -13.10
N VAL A 129 6.26 -13.01 -11.84
CA VAL A 129 6.82 -11.77 -11.32
C VAL A 129 8.06 -12.01 -10.48
N LEU A 130 8.97 -11.04 -10.49
CA LEU A 130 10.15 -10.98 -9.64
C LEU A 130 9.89 -10.06 -8.46
N LEU A 131 10.11 -10.58 -7.26
CA LEU A 131 10.24 -9.80 -6.04
C LEU A 131 11.71 -9.76 -5.64
N LYS A 132 12.26 -8.56 -5.56
CA LYS A 132 13.64 -8.30 -5.09
C LYS A 132 13.55 -7.61 -3.74
N GLU A 133 14.00 -8.27 -2.69
CA GLU A 133 13.92 -7.72 -1.33
C GLU A 133 15.02 -8.31 -0.44
N SER A 134 15.34 -7.68 0.70
CA SER A 134 16.26 -8.28 1.67
C SER A 134 15.53 -9.28 2.57
N HIS A 135 16.14 -10.44 2.80
CA HIS A 135 15.60 -11.41 3.77
C HIS A 135 15.98 -11.06 5.21
N VAL A 136 17.01 -10.22 5.41
CA VAL A 136 17.40 -9.63 6.69
C VAL A 136 16.77 -8.23 6.81
N LEU A 137 16.37 -7.82 8.01
CA LEU A 137 15.82 -6.49 8.25
C LEU A 137 16.97 -5.49 8.18
N TYR A 138 16.84 -4.48 7.32
CA TYR A 138 17.81 -3.41 7.26
C TYR A 138 17.53 -2.40 8.38
N THR A 139 18.39 -2.34 9.39
CA THR A 139 18.17 -1.55 10.62
C THR A 139 19.51 -1.04 11.18
N PRO A 140 19.56 0.14 11.84
CA PRO A 140 20.78 0.63 12.48
C PRO A 140 21.10 -0.10 13.80
N TYR A 141 20.22 -1.01 14.24
CA TYR A 141 20.30 -1.67 15.53
C TYR A 141 20.74 -3.12 15.39
N PHE A 142 21.47 -3.61 16.39
CA PHE A 142 21.79 -5.03 16.48
C PHE A 142 20.52 -5.85 16.69
N THR A 143 20.42 -7.00 16.00
CA THR A 143 19.24 -7.86 16.08
C THR A 143 19.64 -9.26 16.56
N GLU A 144 19.17 -9.64 17.76
CA GLU A 144 19.49 -10.94 18.38
C GLU A 144 18.88 -12.10 17.60
N THR A 145 17.58 -12.01 17.27
CA THR A 145 16.88 -13.05 16.52
C THR A 145 15.97 -12.46 15.45
N GLN A 146 15.96 -13.09 14.28
CA GLN A 146 15.07 -12.68 13.20
C GLN A 146 14.51 -13.87 12.41
N LYS A 147 13.24 -13.78 12.05
CA LYS A 147 12.57 -14.67 11.09
C LYS A 147 11.83 -13.87 10.03
N THR A 148 12.03 -14.20 8.76
CA THR A 148 11.34 -13.56 7.63
C THR A 148 10.51 -14.57 6.85
N THR A 149 9.23 -14.27 6.63
CA THR A 149 8.30 -15.12 5.87
C THR A 149 7.77 -14.36 4.67
N PHE A 150 7.95 -14.91 3.48
CA PHE A 150 7.37 -14.42 2.23
C PHE A 150 6.11 -15.21 1.91
N LYS A 151 4.97 -14.54 1.79
CA LYS A 151 3.72 -15.12 1.28
C LYS A 151 3.59 -14.78 -0.19
N LEU A 152 3.48 -15.80 -1.02
CA LEU A 152 3.42 -15.70 -2.47
C LEU A 152 1.98 -15.90 -2.96
N ALA A 153 1.65 -15.33 -4.11
CA ALA A 153 0.32 -15.44 -4.72
C ALA A 153 -0.04 -16.88 -5.16
N SER A 154 0.97 -17.71 -5.44
CA SER A 154 0.77 -19.11 -5.84
C SER A 154 1.93 -20.00 -5.36
N SER A 155 1.74 -21.31 -5.43
CA SER A 155 2.80 -22.30 -5.21
C SER A 155 3.69 -22.50 -6.45
N LEU A 156 3.40 -21.83 -7.57
CA LEU A 156 4.24 -21.85 -8.76
C LEU A 156 5.44 -20.93 -8.50
N VAL A 157 6.53 -21.51 -7.98
CA VAL A 157 7.79 -20.82 -7.74
C VAL A 157 8.82 -21.34 -8.74
N GLU A 158 9.21 -20.50 -9.69
CA GLU A 158 10.22 -20.83 -10.70
C GLU A 158 11.62 -20.88 -10.10
N SER A 159 11.97 -19.84 -9.32
CA SER A 159 13.26 -19.76 -8.67
C SER A 159 13.22 -18.86 -7.43
N TYR A 160 14.13 -19.12 -6.50
CA TYR A 160 14.37 -18.25 -5.36
C TYR A 160 15.83 -18.36 -4.90
N THR A 161 16.32 -17.32 -4.25
CA THR A 161 17.70 -17.29 -3.74
C THR A 161 17.87 -18.26 -2.58
N LYS A 162 18.76 -19.24 -2.70
CA LYS A 162 18.97 -20.23 -1.63
C LYS A 162 19.93 -19.67 -0.57
N ARG A 163 19.38 -19.16 0.55
CA ARG A 163 20.15 -18.73 1.73
C ARG A 163 19.75 -19.60 2.91
N THR A 164 20.71 -20.29 3.52
CA THR A 164 20.44 -21.17 4.66
C THR A 164 20.34 -20.38 5.98
N PRO A 165 19.42 -20.72 6.89
CA PRO A 165 18.32 -21.68 6.72
C PRO A 165 17.16 -21.09 5.92
N ASN A 166 16.59 -21.88 5.01
CA ASN A 166 15.38 -21.56 4.27
C ASN A 166 14.45 -22.77 4.15
N ALA A 167 13.15 -22.50 4.02
CA ALA A 167 12.14 -23.52 3.81
C ALA A 167 11.02 -22.99 2.91
N LEU A 168 10.80 -23.66 1.78
CA LEU A 168 9.66 -23.41 0.90
C LEU A 168 8.57 -24.45 1.18
N LYS A 169 7.37 -24.00 1.55
CA LYS A 169 6.19 -24.85 1.75
C LYS A 169 4.99 -24.24 1.03
N GLY A 170 4.62 -24.83 -0.12
CA GLY A 170 3.54 -24.32 -0.96
C GLY A 170 3.84 -22.91 -1.45
N SER A 171 2.98 -21.95 -1.10
CA SER A 171 3.15 -20.52 -1.41
C SER A 171 3.85 -19.71 -0.31
N SER A 172 4.44 -20.37 0.70
CA SER A 172 5.15 -19.70 1.80
C SER A 172 6.63 -20.03 1.79
N LEU A 173 7.48 -19.02 1.70
CA LEU A 173 8.94 -19.13 1.74
C LEU A 173 9.49 -18.47 3.00
N VAL A 174 10.12 -19.25 3.86
CA VAL A 174 10.68 -18.78 5.14
C VAL A 174 12.20 -18.73 5.05
N TYR A 175 12.78 -17.63 5.54
CA TYR A 175 14.21 -17.46 5.78
C TYR A 175 14.46 -17.25 7.28
N GLY A 176 15.50 -17.89 7.80
CA GLY A 176 15.81 -17.91 9.23
C GLY A 176 15.17 -19.09 9.97
N SER A 177 15.21 -19.13 11.30
CA SER A 177 15.64 -18.04 12.18
C SER A 177 17.16 -17.78 12.14
N TYR A 178 17.52 -16.52 11.99
CA TYR A 178 18.91 -16.04 12.11
C TYR A 178 19.18 -15.59 13.54
N LYS A 179 20.45 -15.61 13.93
CA LYS A 179 20.93 -15.14 15.22
C LYS A 179 22.04 -14.10 15.02
N ASP A 180 22.11 -13.15 15.94
CA ASP A 180 23.20 -12.19 16.08
C ASP A 180 23.52 -11.43 14.78
N ILE A 181 22.50 -10.78 14.22
CA ILE A 181 22.61 -10.00 12.98
C ILE A 181 23.23 -8.62 13.31
N PRO A 182 24.33 -8.24 12.65
CA PRO A 182 24.96 -6.93 12.87
C PRO A 182 24.09 -5.78 12.34
N PRO A 183 24.27 -4.56 12.88
CA PRO A 183 23.67 -3.35 12.32
C PRO A 183 23.97 -3.17 10.82
N PHE A 184 23.01 -2.63 10.08
CA PHE A 184 23.11 -2.33 8.64
C PHE A 184 23.46 -3.53 7.75
N GLU A 185 23.18 -4.76 8.19
CA GLU A 185 23.32 -5.95 7.35
C GLU A 185 22.27 -5.93 6.22
N TYR A 186 22.74 -6.03 4.98
CA TYR A 186 21.88 -6.09 3.80
C TYR A 186 22.14 -7.38 3.03
N SER A 187 21.10 -8.21 2.90
CA SER A 187 21.24 -9.52 2.25
C SER A 187 20.10 -9.75 1.25
N PRO A 188 20.29 -9.35 -0.03
CA PRO A 188 19.24 -9.37 -1.03
C PRO A 188 18.87 -10.80 -1.44
N VAL A 189 17.58 -11.01 -1.66
CA VAL A 189 16.99 -12.20 -2.25
C VAL A 189 16.10 -11.81 -3.42
N THR A 190 16.12 -12.63 -4.45
CA THR A 190 15.20 -12.57 -5.58
C THR A 190 14.31 -13.81 -5.57
N ILE A 191 13.01 -13.62 -5.75
CA ILE A 191 12.00 -14.67 -5.80
C ILE A 191 11.18 -14.49 -7.09
N HIS A 192 11.13 -15.54 -7.90
CA HIS A 192 10.39 -15.59 -9.17
C HIS A 192 9.23 -16.56 -9.04
N PHE A 193 7.99 -16.07 -9.13
CA PHE A 193 6.79 -16.85 -8.86
C PHE A 193 5.60 -16.39 -9.69
N GLY A 194 4.59 -17.26 -9.82
CA GLY A 194 3.35 -16.96 -10.53
C GLY A 194 2.41 -16.08 -9.74
N ASN A 195 1.92 -15.01 -10.37
CA ASN A 195 0.93 -14.11 -9.81
C ASN A 195 -0.04 -13.62 -10.90
N ASN A 196 -1.18 -14.31 -11.00
CA ASN A 196 -2.28 -13.99 -11.92
C ASN A 196 -3.37 -13.12 -11.27
N LYS A 197 -3.08 -12.43 -10.16
CA LYS A 197 -4.02 -11.43 -9.62
C LYS A 197 -4.11 -10.23 -10.56
N PRO A 198 -5.19 -9.43 -10.50
CA PRO A 198 -5.29 -8.20 -11.26
C PRO A 198 -4.19 -7.20 -10.89
N PHE A 199 -3.33 -6.82 -11.84
CA PHE A 199 -2.35 -5.73 -11.67
C PHE A 199 -2.97 -4.41 -12.12
N ALA A 200 -4.13 -4.08 -11.53
CA ALA A 200 -4.81 -2.83 -11.76
C ALA A 200 -4.07 -1.68 -11.09
N LYS A 201 -4.04 -0.54 -11.78
CA LYS A 201 -3.42 0.70 -11.33
C LYS A 201 -4.16 1.87 -11.97
N PHE A 202 -4.36 2.94 -11.21
CA PHE A 202 -4.76 4.22 -11.78
C PHE A 202 -3.52 5.10 -12.00
N THR A 203 -3.28 5.50 -13.25
CA THR A 203 -2.22 6.46 -13.57
C THR A 203 -2.59 7.85 -13.09
N SER A 204 -3.85 8.24 -13.28
CA SER A 204 -4.42 9.50 -12.81
C SER A 204 -5.84 9.28 -12.30
N VAL A 205 -6.17 9.95 -11.20
CA VAL A 205 -7.54 10.07 -10.68
C VAL A 205 -7.85 11.55 -10.45
N ASN A 206 -8.82 12.07 -11.18
CA ASN A 206 -9.32 13.43 -10.99
C ASN A 206 -10.68 13.36 -10.31
N ARG A 207 -10.75 13.82 -9.06
CA ARG A 207 -11.97 13.84 -8.27
C ARG A 207 -12.50 15.27 -8.17
N GLU A 208 -13.65 15.52 -8.75
CA GLU A 208 -14.39 16.77 -8.61
C GLU A 208 -15.51 16.60 -7.59
N VAL A 209 -15.58 17.52 -6.63
CA VAL A 209 -16.63 17.60 -5.61
C VAL A 209 -17.32 18.95 -5.72
N GLU A 210 -18.54 18.95 -6.24
CA GLU A 210 -19.36 20.16 -6.39
C GLU A 210 -20.38 20.27 -5.26
N VAL A 211 -20.31 21.37 -4.52
CA VAL A 211 -21.16 21.60 -3.36
C VAL A 211 -22.30 22.55 -3.72
N SER A 212 -23.54 22.07 -3.62
CA SER A 212 -24.73 22.89 -3.77
C SER A 212 -25.50 23.04 -2.46
N HIS A 213 -25.83 24.27 -2.10
CA HIS A 213 -26.74 24.56 -0.98
C HIS A 213 -28.20 24.25 -1.32
N TRP A 214 -28.50 23.93 -2.59
CA TRP A 214 -29.85 23.59 -3.06
C TRP A 214 -30.23 22.11 -2.85
N GLY A 215 -29.37 21.31 -2.22
CA GLY A 215 -29.76 20.02 -1.64
C GLY A 215 -28.89 18.81 -1.99
N ASN A 216 -27.88 18.96 -2.85
CA ASN A 216 -26.97 17.88 -3.20
C ASN A 216 -25.48 18.30 -3.17
N VAL A 217 -24.63 17.30 -2.96
CA VAL A 217 -23.20 17.38 -3.23
C VAL A 217 -22.88 16.32 -4.27
N ALA A 218 -22.40 16.75 -5.44
CA ALA A 218 -22.09 15.88 -6.55
C ALA A 218 -20.61 15.50 -6.53
N PHE A 219 -20.34 14.21 -6.74
CA PHE A 219 -19.00 13.67 -6.90
C PHE A 219 -18.88 13.15 -8.33
N GLU A 220 -17.85 13.56 -9.05
CA GLU A 220 -17.45 12.97 -10.32
C GLU A 220 -15.96 12.60 -10.26
N GLU A 221 -15.65 11.35 -10.52
CA GLU A 221 -14.29 10.82 -10.52
C GLU A 221 -13.94 10.30 -11.92
N VAL A 222 -12.86 10.86 -12.49
CA VAL A 222 -12.30 10.43 -13.77
C VAL A 222 -11.10 9.53 -13.49
N PHE A 223 -11.16 8.32 -14.00
CA PHE A 223 -10.16 7.28 -13.77
C PHE A 223 -9.41 6.95 -15.05
N GLU A 224 -8.08 7.04 -15.00
CA GLU A 224 -7.21 6.46 -16.02
C GLU A 224 -6.66 5.11 -15.54
N LEU A 225 -7.33 4.03 -15.95
CA LEU A 225 -6.97 2.67 -15.56
C LEU A 225 -5.92 2.08 -16.51
N GLN A 226 -4.88 1.49 -15.95
CA GLN A 226 -3.86 0.71 -16.66
C GLN A 226 -3.68 -0.66 -16.02
N HIS A 227 -3.45 -1.68 -16.85
CA HIS A 227 -2.94 -2.98 -16.38
C HIS A 227 -1.41 -2.97 -16.33
N ALA A 228 -0.83 -2.91 -15.13
CA ALA A 228 0.61 -2.79 -14.88
C ALA A 228 1.42 -4.10 -14.98
N GLY A 229 0.74 -5.24 -15.13
CA GLY A 229 1.39 -6.55 -15.33
C GLY A 229 2.07 -6.74 -16.69
N ALA A 230 2.49 -7.98 -16.99
CA ALA A 230 3.22 -8.31 -18.22
C ALA A 230 2.39 -7.99 -19.47
N LYS A 231 3.00 -7.29 -20.44
CA LYS A 231 2.31 -6.82 -21.64
C LYS A 231 1.81 -7.98 -22.50
N LEU A 232 0.66 -7.81 -23.14
CA LEU A 232 0.19 -8.79 -24.11
C LEU A 232 1.12 -8.82 -25.32
N LYS A 233 1.72 -9.98 -25.55
CA LYS A 233 2.50 -10.28 -26.74
C LYS A 233 1.60 -10.84 -27.83
N GLY A 234 1.71 -10.28 -29.03
CA GLY A 234 0.89 -10.68 -30.17
C GLY A 234 -0.53 -10.11 -30.12
N GLY A 235 -1.44 -10.73 -30.86
CA GLY A 235 -2.83 -10.27 -30.98
C GLY A 235 -3.76 -10.86 -29.90
N PHE A 236 -4.86 -10.15 -29.65
CA PHE A 236 -5.96 -10.67 -28.85
C PHE A 236 -6.91 -11.51 -29.70
N SER A 237 -7.18 -12.75 -29.25
CA SER A 237 -8.15 -13.66 -29.84
C SER A 237 -9.35 -13.82 -28.89
N ARG A 238 -10.50 -13.27 -29.29
CA ARG A 238 -11.75 -13.41 -28.52
C ARG A 238 -12.18 -14.87 -28.40
N PHE A 239 -11.99 -15.66 -29.46
CA PHE A 239 -12.33 -17.08 -29.47
C PHE A 239 -11.56 -17.84 -28.37
N ASP A 240 -10.24 -17.68 -28.34
CA ASP A 240 -9.40 -18.34 -27.33
C ASP A 240 -9.71 -17.85 -25.91
N TYR A 241 -10.01 -16.55 -25.78
CA TYR A 241 -10.40 -15.96 -24.50
C TYR A 241 -11.70 -16.57 -23.96
N MET A 242 -12.70 -16.73 -24.84
CA MET A 242 -13.97 -17.31 -24.46
C MET A 242 -13.85 -18.80 -24.15
N MET A 243 -13.02 -19.53 -24.90
CA MET A 243 -12.78 -20.96 -24.70
C MET A 243 -12.05 -21.26 -23.38
N LYS A 244 -11.19 -20.33 -22.90
CA LYS A 244 -10.40 -20.47 -21.67
C LYS A 244 -10.97 -19.74 -20.45
N ARG A 245 -12.26 -19.43 -20.43
CA ARG A 245 -12.91 -18.71 -19.31
C ARG A 245 -12.70 -19.32 -17.91
N GLN A 246 -12.45 -20.63 -17.82
CA GLN A 246 -12.24 -21.32 -16.54
C GLN A 246 -10.78 -21.35 -16.07
N VAL A 247 -9.82 -20.95 -16.91
CA VAL A 247 -8.40 -20.91 -16.55
C VAL A 247 -8.09 -19.54 -15.94
N GLN A 248 -7.37 -19.53 -14.82
CA GLN A 248 -6.94 -18.29 -14.18
C GLN A 248 -6.00 -17.52 -15.13
N SER A 249 -6.49 -16.40 -15.66
CA SER A 249 -5.76 -15.50 -16.54
C SER A 249 -5.29 -14.27 -15.74
N PRO A 250 -4.12 -13.68 -16.08
CA PRO A 250 -3.71 -12.40 -15.49
C PRO A 250 -4.62 -11.24 -15.91
N SER A 251 -5.39 -11.39 -17.00
CA SER A 251 -6.35 -10.38 -17.43
C SER A 251 -7.54 -10.25 -16.48
N TYR A 252 -8.08 -9.05 -16.31
CA TYR A 252 -9.30 -8.80 -15.53
C TYR A 252 -10.31 -7.95 -16.30
N ARG A 253 -11.55 -7.90 -15.82
CA ARG A 253 -12.64 -7.09 -16.40
C ARG A 253 -13.36 -6.28 -15.33
N ASN A 254 -13.54 -6.92 -14.18
CA ASN A 254 -14.31 -6.40 -13.07
C ASN A 254 -13.43 -5.60 -12.12
N LEU A 255 -13.98 -4.50 -11.60
CA LEU A 255 -13.46 -3.73 -10.49
C LEU A 255 -14.62 -3.43 -9.54
N ILE A 256 -14.33 -3.41 -8.25
CA ILE A 256 -15.34 -3.17 -7.22
C ILE A 256 -15.05 -1.82 -6.57
N ALA A 257 -16.02 -0.93 -6.59
CA ALA A 257 -16.00 0.34 -5.90
C ALA A 257 -16.93 0.31 -4.68
N THR A 258 -16.53 1.01 -3.62
CA THR A 258 -17.29 1.19 -2.38
C THR A 258 -17.84 2.61 -2.34
N LEU A 259 -19.17 2.74 -2.39
CA LEU A 259 -19.89 4.00 -2.35
C LEU A 259 -20.63 4.17 -1.02
N PRO A 260 -20.82 5.41 -0.52
CA PRO A 260 -21.66 5.66 0.64
C PRO A 260 -23.10 5.18 0.43
N VAL A 261 -23.76 4.70 1.49
CA VAL A 261 -25.13 4.13 1.40
C VAL A 261 -26.18 5.10 0.85
N GLN A 262 -25.95 6.41 0.99
CA GLN A 262 -26.87 7.47 0.56
C GLN A 262 -26.60 7.95 -0.87
N ALA A 263 -25.65 7.33 -1.58
CA ALA A 263 -25.35 7.66 -2.96
C ALA A 263 -26.55 7.38 -3.86
N HIS A 264 -26.93 8.38 -4.65
CA HIS A 264 -27.99 8.31 -5.65
C HIS A 264 -27.51 8.95 -6.97
N ASP A 265 -28.31 8.81 -8.03
CA ASP A 265 -27.95 9.27 -9.39
C ASP A 265 -26.58 8.76 -9.87
N ILE A 266 -26.28 7.50 -9.52
CA ILE A 266 -25.01 6.86 -9.85
C ILE A 266 -24.96 6.60 -11.35
N TYR A 267 -23.90 7.06 -12.02
CA TYR A 267 -23.64 6.76 -13.42
C TYR A 267 -22.22 6.25 -13.64
N TYR A 268 -22.10 5.37 -14.63
CA TYR A 268 -20.83 4.81 -15.09
C TYR A 268 -20.73 4.97 -16.61
N ARG A 269 -19.82 5.82 -17.07
CA ARG A 269 -19.66 6.19 -18.48
C ARG A 269 -18.20 6.24 -18.89
N ASP A 270 -17.95 6.25 -20.19
CA ASP A 270 -16.65 6.63 -20.75
C ASP A 270 -16.80 7.82 -21.70
N GLN A 271 -15.74 8.12 -22.45
CA GLN A 271 -15.72 9.23 -23.41
C GLN A 271 -16.75 9.07 -24.54
N ILE A 272 -17.17 7.83 -24.84
CA ILE A 272 -18.08 7.51 -25.96
C ILE A 272 -19.51 7.21 -25.50
N GLY A 273 -19.77 7.23 -24.19
CA GLY A 273 -21.12 7.18 -23.63
C GLY A 273 -21.26 6.19 -22.47
N ASN A 274 -22.50 5.79 -22.21
CA ASN A 274 -22.82 4.93 -21.07
C ASN A 274 -22.17 3.54 -21.18
N ILE A 275 -21.77 2.97 -20.04
CA ILE A 275 -21.38 1.57 -19.92
C ILE A 275 -22.42 0.87 -19.06
N SER A 276 -23.23 0.01 -19.67
CA SER A 276 -24.35 -0.66 -18.98
C SER A 276 -23.93 -1.90 -18.19
N THR A 277 -22.66 -2.30 -18.25
CA THR A 277 -22.14 -3.48 -17.56
C THR A 277 -21.65 -3.12 -16.16
N SER A 278 -22.60 -2.75 -15.30
CA SER A 278 -22.39 -2.44 -13.89
C SER A 278 -23.54 -2.99 -13.05
N ASP A 279 -23.26 -3.37 -11.81
CA ASP A 279 -24.26 -3.84 -10.85
C ASP A 279 -24.03 -3.18 -9.49
N ILE A 280 -25.11 -2.87 -8.77
CA ILE A 280 -25.05 -2.22 -7.46
C ILE A 280 -25.71 -3.12 -6.43
N ARG A 281 -24.99 -3.37 -5.33
CA ARG A 281 -25.48 -4.19 -4.23
C ARG A 281 -25.31 -3.43 -2.92
N LYS A 282 -26.34 -3.44 -2.08
CA LYS A 282 -26.19 -2.96 -0.71
C LYS A 282 -25.51 -4.04 0.11
N ASN A 283 -24.45 -3.68 0.82
CA ASN A 283 -23.71 -4.59 1.68
C ASN A 283 -23.54 -3.96 3.08
N ASN A 284 -23.20 -4.79 4.05
CA ASN A 284 -22.93 -4.37 5.42
C ASN A 284 -21.63 -5.04 5.87
N ASP A 285 -20.63 -4.24 6.24
CA ASP A 285 -19.41 -4.74 6.87
C ASP A 285 -19.26 -4.12 8.25
N ASN A 286 -19.03 -4.95 9.26
CA ASN A 286 -18.84 -4.55 10.66
C ASN A 286 -19.92 -3.58 11.23
N GLY A 287 -21.14 -3.62 10.69
CA GLY A 287 -22.25 -2.76 11.13
C GLY A 287 -22.41 -1.46 10.34
N GLU A 288 -21.53 -1.18 9.38
CA GLU A 288 -21.64 -0.03 8.47
C GLU A 288 -22.23 -0.46 7.13
N ASP A 289 -23.34 0.17 6.73
CA ASP A 289 -23.96 -0.04 5.43
C ASP A 289 -23.21 0.75 4.35
N TYR A 290 -22.96 0.12 3.20
CA TYR A 290 -22.41 0.76 2.01
C TYR A 290 -23.03 0.18 0.72
N LEU A 291 -22.80 0.87 -0.40
CA LEU A 291 -23.14 0.37 -1.73
C LEU A 291 -21.88 -0.15 -2.42
N GLU A 292 -21.91 -1.41 -2.82
CA GLU A 292 -20.88 -2.04 -3.62
C GLU A 292 -21.25 -1.91 -5.10
N LEU A 293 -20.45 -1.19 -5.86
CA LEU A 293 -20.61 -1.02 -7.31
C LEU A 293 -19.60 -1.93 -8.03
N ASP A 294 -20.07 -3.04 -8.58
CA ASP A 294 -19.28 -3.93 -9.45
C ASP A 294 -19.36 -3.38 -10.88
N ILE A 295 -18.24 -2.85 -11.39
CA ILE A 295 -18.13 -2.36 -12.76
C ILE A 295 -17.37 -3.33 -13.63
N GLN A 296 -17.78 -3.44 -14.89
CA GLN A 296 -17.01 -4.13 -15.92
C GLN A 296 -16.58 -3.15 -17.00
N THR A 297 -15.27 -3.15 -17.25
CA THR A 297 -14.67 -2.48 -18.40
C THR A 297 -15.22 -3.04 -19.72
N ARG A 298 -15.27 -2.20 -20.78
CA ARG A 298 -15.81 -2.62 -22.10
C ARG A 298 -15.09 -3.80 -22.73
N PHE A 299 -13.81 -3.97 -22.40
CA PHE A 299 -12.95 -5.03 -22.89
C PHE A 299 -12.09 -5.57 -21.74
N PRO A 300 -11.65 -6.84 -21.79
CA PRO A 300 -10.73 -7.38 -20.79
C PRO A 300 -9.44 -6.58 -20.78
N MET A 301 -9.02 -6.13 -19.60
CA MET A 301 -7.74 -5.48 -19.39
C MET A 301 -6.64 -6.54 -19.43
N PHE A 302 -5.84 -6.52 -20.49
CA PHE A 302 -4.57 -7.24 -20.59
C PHE A 302 -3.41 -6.30 -20.27
N GLY A 303 -2.25 -6.85 -19.93
CA GLY A 303 -1.09 -6.02 -19.60
C GLY A 303 -0.72 -5.02 -20.68
N GLY A 304 -0.47 -3.78 -20.24
CA GLY A 304 -0.20 -2.64 -21.09
C GLY A 304 -1.44 -1.95 -21.65
N TRP A 305 -2.64 -2.55 -21.57
CA TRP A 305 -3.87 -1.89 -22.00
C TRP A 305 -4.29 -0.82 -20.99
N GLN A 306 -4.93 0.23 -21.52
CA GLN A 306 -5.39 1.39 -20.78
C GLN A 306 -6.82 1.70 -21.17
N THR A 307 -7.59 2.24 -20.23
CA THR A 307 -8.93 2.77 -20.48
C THR A 307 -9.21 3.93 -19.54
N GLN A 308 -10.02 4.87 -20.00
CA GLN A 308 -10.53 5.95 -19.15
C GLN A 308 -12.03 5.75 -18.94
N PHE A 309 -12.51 6.01 -17.73
CA PHE A 309 -13.94 6.03 -17.43
C PHE A 309 -14.26 7.04 -16.33
N TYR A 310 -15.55 7.33 -16.18
CA TYR A 310 -16.11 8.31 -15.26
C TYR A 310 -17.10 7.57 -14.37
N ILE A 311 -17.01 7.82 -13.07
CA ILE A 311 -18.04 7.42 -12.11
C ILE A 311 -18.48 8.69 -11.41
N GLY A 312 -19.78 8.95 -11.41
CA GLY A 312 -20.34 10.02 -10.60
C GLY A 312 -21.54 9.56 -9.80
N TYR A 313 -21.75 10.25 -8.69
CA TYR A 313 -22.84 10.00 -7.76
C TYR A 313 -23.13 11.28 -6.95
N SER A 314 -24.37 11.39 -6.49
CA SER A 314 -24.81 12.49 -5.63
C SER A 314 -25.03 11.99 -4.20
N LEU A 315 -24.70 12.85 -3.24
CA LEU A 315 -25.05 12.67 -1.83
C LEU A 315 -26.00 13.78 -1.38
N PRO A 316 -26.98 13.49 -0.52
CA PRO A 316 -27.77 14.54 0.14
C PRO A 316 -26.86 15.48 0.93
N THR A 317 -27.10 16.79 0.87
CA THR A 317 -26.23 17.78 1.56
C THR A 317 -26.09 17.48 3.06
N GLU A 318 -27.16 17.02 3.72
CA GLU A 318 -27.18 16.65 5.16
C GLU A 318 -26.19 15.55 5.55
N SER A 319 -25.71 14.77 4.58
CA SER A 319 -24.79 13.65 4.82
C SER A 319 -23.33 14.07 4.98
N VAL A 320 -22.95 15.19 4.36
CA VAL A 320 -21.55 15.63 4.23
C VAL A 320 -21.34 17.09 4.64
N LEU A 321 -22.39 17.90 4.70
CA LEU A 321 -22.32 19.32 5.05
C LEU A 321 -22.97 19.56 6.41
N PHE A 322 -22.18 20.08 7.35
CA PHE A 322 -22.59 20.33 8.73
C PHE A 322 -22.52 21.82 9.05
N LEU A 323 -23.47 22.32 9.84
CA LEU A 323 -23.45 23.70 10.33
C LEU A 323 -22.91 23.73 11.76
N ASP A 324 -21.88 24.53 12.00
CA ASP A 324 -21.34 24.80 13.34
C ASP A 324 -22.20 25.82 14.10
N GLU A 325 -22.06 25.87 15.43
CA GLU A 325 -22.75 26.83 16.31
C GLU A 325 -22.47 28.30 15.91
N ASN A 326 -21.31 28.54 15.30
CA ASN A 326 -20.88 29.85 14.80
C ASN A 326 -21.45 30.21 13.40
N GLY A 327 -22.32 29.40 12.84
CA GLY A 327 -22.87 29.59 11.49
C GLY A 327 -21.89 29.27 10.36
N LYS A 328 -20.82 28.50 10.63
CA LYS A 328 -19.86 28.05 9.62
C LYS A 328 -20.27 26.71 9.03
N TYR A 329 -20.15 26.58 7.71
CA TYR A 329 -20.35 25.31 7.02
C TYR A 329 -19.07 24.47 7.02
N ASN A 330 -19.20 23.20 7.42
CA ASN A 330 -18.12 22.21 7.45
C ASN A 330 -18.47 21.08 6.49
N LEU A 331 -17.68 20.92 5.43
CA LEU A 331 -17.80 19.83 4.46
C LEU A 331 -16.86 18.68 4.87
N LYS A 332 -17.39 17.46 5.03
CA LYS A 332 -16.62 16.26 5.39
C LYS A 332 -17.00 15.09 4.49
N PHE A 333 -16.00 14.53 3.80
CA PHE A 333 -16.13 13.34 2.95
C PHE A 333 -14.82 12.54 2.96
N ASN A 334 -14.83 11.33 2.40
CA ASN A 334 -13.63 10.51 2.30
C ASN A 334 -12.65 11.15 1.32
N PHE A 335 -11.39 11.34 1.71
CA PHE A 335 -10.38 11.94 0.86
C PHE A 335 -10.02 11.04 -0.34
N PHE A 336 -9.90 9.72 -0.11
CA PHE A 336 -9.42 8.78 -1.13
C PHE A 336 -10.55 8.30 -2.07
N THR A 337 -10.15 7.78 -3.24
CA THR A 337 -11.05 7.22 -4.27
C THR A 337 -11.97 6.12 -3.71
N ILE A 338 -13.10 5.91 -4.40
CA ILE A 338 -14.05 4.82 -4.14
C ILE A 338 -13.47 3.41 -4.36
N PHE A 339 -12.29 3.28 -4.96
CA PHE A 339 -11.58 2.01 -5.14
C PHE A 339 -10.50 1.79 -4.07
N GLU A 340 -10.71 0.80 -3.20
CA GLU A 340 -9.78 0.52 -2.10
C GLU A 340 -8.60 -0.39 -2.49
N ASP A 341 -8.80 -1.30 -3.45
CA ASP A 341 -7.84 -2.33 -3.83
C ASP A 341 -6.94 -1.96 -5.03
N VAL A 342 -7.02 -0.71 -5.50
CA VAL A 342 -6.24 -0.22 -6.64
C VAL A 342 -5.37 0.95 -6.20
N TRP A 343 -4.07 0.87 -6.48
CA TRP A 343 -3.15 1.96 -6.15
C TRP A 343 -3.17 3.03 -7.24
N VAL A 344 -2.93 4.27 -6.82
CA VAL A 344 -3.00 5.48 -7.62
C VAL A 344 -1.61 6.11 -7.70
N GLU A 345 -1.18 6.56 -8.88
CA GLU A 345 0.06 7.35 -9.03
C GLU A 345 -0.16 8.82 -8.74
N GLU A 346 -1.12 9.41 -9.45
CA GLU A 346 -1.45 10.83 -9.34
C GLU A 346 -2.94 10.98 -9.01
N MET A 347 -3.24 11.78 -7.97
CA MET A 347 -4.60 12.06 -7.57
C MET A 347 -4.77 13.57 -7.37
N GLU A 348 -5.69 14.16 -8.11
CA GLU A 348 -6.09 15.55 -7.95
C GLU A 348 -7.52 15.59 -7.39
N ILE A 349 -7.73 16.42 -6.36
CA ILE A 349 -9.05 16.67 -5.79
C ILE A 349 -9.38 18.14 -5.99
N LYS A 350 -10.44 18.39 -6.74
CA LYS A 350 -10.97 19.72 -7.00
C LYS A 350 -12.29 19.89 -6.24
N ILE A 351 -12.33 20.86 -5.34
CA ILE A 351 -13.53 21.17 -4.56
C ILE A 351 -14.13 22.47 -5.10
N VAL A 352 -15.32 22.38 -5.68
CA VAL A 352 -16.07 23.50 -6.21
C VAL A 352 -17.08 23.95 -5.15
N LEU A 353 -16.78 25.09 -4.52
CA LEU A 353 -17.62 25.70 -3.50
C LEU A 353 -18.61 26.70 -4.13
N PRO A 354 -19.77 26.93 -3.50
CA PRO A 354 -20.73 27.92 -3.97
C PRO A 354 -20.16 29.34 -3.95
N GLU A 355 -20.74 30.19 -4.79
CA GLU A 355 -20.46 31.62 -4.81
C GLU A 355 -20.67 32.26 -3.43
N GLY A 356 -19.80 33.19 -3.05
CA GLY A 356 -19.84 33.85 -1.75
C GLY A 356 -19.15 33.09 -0.61
N SER A 357 -18.56 31.93 -0.89
CA SER A 357 -17.72 31.21 0.07
C SER A 357 -16.50 32.05 0.47
N THR A 358 -16.35 32.34 1.76
CA THR A 358 -15.25 33.14 2.32
C THR A 358 -14.62 32.41 3.51
N ASN A 359 -13.39 32.80 3.89
CA ASN A 359 -12.68 32.22 5.04
C ASN A 359 -12.54 30.69 4.98
N ILE A 360 -12.11 30.18 3.83
CA ILE A 360 -11.96 28.75 3.56
C ILE A 360 -10.74 28.21 4.32
N ALA A 361 -10.95 27.17 5.11
CA ALA A 361 -9.91 26.42 5.80
C ALA A 361 -10.04 24.93 5.44
N VAL A 362 -8.91 24.30 5.09
CA VAL A 362 -8.87 22.91 4.66
C VAL A 362 -8.10 22.10 5.69
N ASN A 363 -8.70 21.02 6.19
CA ASN A 363 -8.05 20.07 7.08
C ASN A 363 -7.91 18.73 6.34
N VAL A 364 -6.68 18.28 6.15
CA VAL A 364 -6.34 17.05 5.42
C VAL A 364 -5.72 16.02 6.35
N PRO A 365 -5.99 14.72 6.14
CA PRO A 365 -5.47 13.65 6.99
C PRO A 365 -3.94 13.46 6.91
N TYR A 366 -3.31 13.92 5.81
CA TYR A 366 -1.87 13.83 5.58
C TYR A 366 -1.39 15.03 4.75
N THR A 367 -0.06 15.16 4.60
CA THR A 367 0.54 16.28 3.86
C THR A 367 0.21 16.16 2.38
N VAL A 368 -0.28 17.25 1.78
CA VAL A 368 -0.65 17.33 0.35
C VAL A 368 -0.16 18.66 -0.23
N GLU A 369 0.10 18.68 -1.53
CA GLU A 369 0.30 19.92 -2.27
C GLU A 369 -1.06 20.62 -2.48
N GLN A 370 -1.12 21.93 -2.23
CA GLN A 370 -2.37 22.69 -2.29
C GLN A 370 -2.20 23.88 -3.22
N SER A 371 -3.17 24.09 -4.10
CA SER A 371 -3.29 25.32 -4.88
C SER A 371 -4.71 25.86 -4.76
N ASN A 372 -4.82 27.19 -4.61
CA ASN A 372 -6.11 27.88 -4.54
C ASN A 372 -6.23 28.77 -5.77
N SER A 373 -7.24 28.51 -6.59
CA SER A 373 -7.66 29.40 -7.67
C SER A 373 -8.97 30.08 -7.30
N LYS A 374 -9.16 31.30 -7.78
CA LYS A 374 -10.40 32.08 -7.64
C LYS A 374 -11.11 32.17 -8.97
#